data_AF-A0A1G7D4Q0-F1
#
_entry.id   AF-A0A1G7D4Q0-F1
#
_cell.length_a   1.000
_cell.length_b   1.000
_cell.length_c   1.000
_cell.angle_alpha   90.00
_cell.angle_beta   90.00
_cell.angle_gamma   90.00
#
_symmetry.space_group_name_H-M   'P 1'
#
loop_
_entity.id
_entity.type
_entity.pdbx_description
1 polymer ?
#
loop_
_entity_poly.entity_id
_entity_poly.type
_entity_poly.pdbx_seq_one_letter_code
_entity_poly.pdbx_strand_id
1 'polypeptide(L)'
;MKTKNRILKISAIVAIFFGSAFLSYSFVSGLKEHDRTTASMEQVLKEHCYCKDVSIDISSYGIQFNDEGVSNENVHFLLRDCAITSVKTEAKRVHAILSEKVPSYGTIDIVSFSFLSEEKQETIQVKNGILQL
;
A
#
# COMPACT_ATOMS: atom_id res chain seq x y z
N MET A 1 -35.76 29.05 -26.19
CA MET A 1 -34.79 27.97 -26.53
C MET A 1 -33.33 28.35 -26.22
N LYS A 2 -32.83 29.52 -26.67
CA LYS A 2 -31.42 29.96 -26.46
C LYS A 2 -30.97 30.08 -25.00
N THR A 3 -31.83 30.57 -24.10
CA THR A 3 -31.49 30.78 -22.68
C THR A 3 -31.37 29.47 -21.89
N LYS A 4 -32.25 28.48 -22.16
CA LYS A 4 -32.17 27.15 -21.56
C LYS A 4 -30.87 26.42 -21.95
N ASN A 5 -30.45 26.52 -23.22
CA ASN A 5 -29.17 25.95 -23.67
C ASN A 5 -27.94 26.67 -23.07
N ARG A 6 -28.04 27.96 -22.75
CA ARG A 6 -26.97 28.68 -22.05
C ARG A 6 -26.85 28.25 -20.58
N ILE A 7 -27.97 28.13 -19.87
CA ILE A 7 -28.00 27.65 -18.49
C ILE A 7 -27.48 26.21 -18.41
N LEU A 8 -27.90 25.33 -19.32
CA LEU A 8 -27.45 23.93 -19.37
C LEU A 8 -25.93 23.80 -19.58
N LYS A 9 -25.35 24.67 -20.43
CA LYS A 9 -23.90 24.70 -20.67
C LYS A 9 -23.14 25.20 -19.44
N ILE A 10 -23.63 26.24 -18.78
CA ILE A 10 -23.00 26.78 -17.57
C ILE A 10 -23.09 25.75 -16.44
N SER A 11 -24.24 25.11 -16.24
CA SER A 11 -24.39 24.06 -15.22
C SER A 11 -23.48 22.86 -15.50
N ALA A 12 -23.27 22.49 -16.76
CA ALA A 12 -22.32 21.43 -17.12
C ALA A 12 -20.87 21.82 -16.80
N ILE A 13 -20.46 23.05 -17.10
CA ILE A 13 -19.11 23.55 -16.78
C ILE A 13 -18.89 23.59 -15.26
N VAL A 14 -19.87 24.09 -14.51
CA VAL A 14 -19.83 24.13 -13.04
C VAL A 14 -19.75 22.71 -12.47
N ALA A 15 -20.57 21.77 -12.96
CA ALA A 15 -20.52 20.37 -12.53
C ALA A 15 -19.17 19.71 -12.81
N ILE A 16 -18.55 19.99 -13.95
CA ILE A 16 -17.21 19.49 -14.28
C ILE A 16 -16.16 20.09 -13.34
N PHE A 17 -16.24 21.38 -13.04
CA PHE A 17 -15.25 22.07 -12.21
C PHE A 17 -15.31 21.66 -10.73
N PHE A 18 -16.53 21.56 -10.16
CA PHE A 18 -16.70 21.06 -8.80
C PHE A 18 -16.48 19.55 -8.70
N GLY A 19 -16.90 18.79 -9.71
CA GLY A 19 -16.67 17.35 -9.78
C GLY A 19 -15.19 17.00 -9.84
N SER A 20 -14.40 17.69 -10.67
CA SER A 20 -12.96 17.43 -10.78
C SER A 20 -12.18 17.83 -9.53
N ALA A 21 -12.54 18.95 -8.89
CA ALA A 21 -11.93 19.38 -7.63
C ALA A 21 -12.20 18.40 -6.48
N PHE A 22 -13.42 17.84 -6.42
CA PHE A 22 -13.76 16.84 -5.41
C PHE A 22 -13.00 15.52 -5.64
N LEU A 23 -12.95 15.05 -6.88
CA LEU A 23 -12.23 13.81 -7.22
C LEU A 23 -10.72 13.92 -6.98
N SER A 24 -10.11 15.06 -7.31
CA SER A 24 -8.68 15.27 -7.10
C SER A 24 -8.31 15.35 -5.62
N TYR A 25 -9.13 15.99 -4.78
CA TYR A 25 -8.91 16.04 -3.34
C TYR A 25 -8.97 14.64 -2.70
N SER A 26 -9.98 13.84 -3.05
CA SER A 26 -10.13 12.47 -2.55
C SER A 26 -8.95 11.59 -2.98
N PHE A 27 -8.48 11.72 -4.22
CA PHE A 27 -7.31 10.97 -4.68
C PHE A 27 -6.02 11.39 -3.96
N VAL A 28 -5.77 12.70 -3.80
CA VAL A 28 -4.57 13.21 -3.11
C VAL A 28 -4.56 12.83 -1.64
N SER A 29 -5.71 12.85 -0.97
CA SER A 29 -5.81 12.42 0.43
C SER A 29 -5.58 10.92 0.59
N GLY A 30 -6.13 10.10 -0.30
CA GLY A 30 -5.86 8.65 -0.35
C GLY A 30 -4.38 8.34 -0.57
N LEU A 31 -3.74 9.00 -1.54
CA LEU A 31 -2.30 8.84 -1.80
C LEU A 31 -1.44 9.21 -0.57
N LYS A 32 -1.77 10.32 0.11
CA LYS A 32 -1.06 10.71 1.34
C LYS A 32 -1.21 9.70 2.47
N GLU A 33 -2.38 9.10 2.62
CA GLU A 33 -2.61 8.08 3.65
C GLU A 33 -1.86 6.78 3.33
N HIS A 34 -1.82 6.40 2.05
CA HIS A 34 -0.99 5.28 1.56
C HIS A 34 0.49 5.51 1.86
N ASP A 35 1.02 6.68 1.52
CA ASP A 35 2.42 7.06 1.79
C ASP A 35 2.73 7.04 3.30
N ARG A 36 1.83 7.59 4.11
CA ARG A 36 1.97 7.63 5.57
C ARG A 36 1.95 6.23 6.17
N THR A 37 1.05 5.38 5.72
CA THR A 37 0.96 3.98 6.17
C THR A 37 2.22 3.22 5.79
N THR A 38 2.64 3.33 4.53
CA THR A 38 3.87 2.70 4.01
C THR A 38 5.10 3.13 4.81
N ALA A 39 5.27 4.42 5.07
CA ALA A 39 6.37 4.95 5.87
C ALA A 39 6.33 4.45 7.32
N SER A 40 5.13 4.38 7.93
CA SER A 40 4.96 3.85 9.28
C SER A 40 5.32 2.36 9.35
N MET A 41 4.98 1.58 8.33
CA MET A 41 5.38 0.18 8.23
C MET A 41 6.90 0.05 8.11
N GLU A 42 7.53 0.81 7.22
CA GLU A 42 8.98 0.83 7.04
C GLU A 42 9.70 1.15 8.36
N GLN A 43 9.21 2.16 9.09
CA GLN A 43 9.75 2.53 10.39
C GLN A 43 9.62 1.38 11.40
N VAL A 44 8.44 0.79 11.52
CA VAL A 44 8.21 -0.34 12.43
C VAL A 44 9.10 -1.54 12.07
N LEU A 45 9.28 -1.83 10.78
CA LEU A 45 10.19 -2.88 10.33
C LEU A 45 11.64 -2.55 10.68
N LYS A 46 12.09 -1.31 10.48
CA LYS A 46 13.45 -0.88 10.86
C LYS A 46 13.70 -0.97 12.37
N GLU A 47 12.69 -0.68 13.19
CA GLU A 47 12.79 -0.72 14.66
C GLU A 47 12.70 -2.15 15.22
N HIS A 48 11.98 -3.04 14.55
CA HIS A 48 11.61 -4.34 15.12
C HIS A 48 12.10 -5.55 14.31
N CYS A 49 12.68 -5.40 13.12
CA CYS A 49 13.31 -6.48 12.37
C CYS A 49 14.83 -6.44 12.53
N TYR A 50 15.41 -7.58 12.90
CA TYR A 50 16.86 -7.74 13.03
C TYR A 50 17.49 -8.02 11.66
N CYS A 51 17.36 -7.08 10.75
CA CYS A 51 17.91 -7.13 9.40
C CYS A 51 19.02 -6.09 9.22
N LYS A 52 19.97 -6.38 8.34
CA LYS A 52 21.03 -5.43 7.99
C LYS A 52 20.49 -4.24 7.20
N ASP A 53 19.51 -4.49 6.33
CA ASP A 53 18.80 -3.47 5.58
C ASP A 53 17.31 -3.79 5.47
N VAL A 54 16.50 -2.75 5.57
CA VAL A 54 15.05 -2.77 5.35
C VAL A 54 14.72 -1.60 4.44
N SER A 55 14.19 -1.91 3.26
CA SER A 55 13.88 -0.93 2.22
C SER A 55 12.58 -1.26 1.50
N ILE A 56 11.98 -0.26 0.88
CA ILE A 56 10.80 -0.43 0.01
C ILE A 56 11.31 -0.63 -1.43
N ASP A 57 10.83 -1.68 -2.10
CA ASP A 57 11.04 -1.89 -3.53
C ASP A 57 9.98 -1.15 -4.34
N ILE A 58 8.72 -1.44 -4.05
CA ILE A 58 7.56 -0.91 -4.76
C ILE A 58 6.52 -0.45 -3.74
N SER A 59 5.97 0.73 -3.96
CA SER A 59 4.78 1.23 -3.26
C SER A 59 3.87 1.87 -4.30
N SER A 60 2.66 1.33 -4.47
CA SER A 60 1.74 1.76 -5.52
C SER A 60 0.32 1.95 -4.99
N TYR A 61 -0.29 3.06 -5.42
CA TYR A 61 -1.66 3.45 -5.10
C TYR A 61 -2.44 3.72 -6.39
N GLY A 62 -3.62 3.13 -6.50
CA GLY A 62 -4.50 3.18 -7.66
C GLY A 62 -4.77 1.80 -8.26
N ILE A 63 -5.79 1.74 -9.11
CA ILE A 63 -6.31 0.49 -9.70
C ILE A 63 -5.22 -0.21 -10.52
N GLN A 64 -4.89 -1.42 -10.11
CA GLN A 64 -3.93 -2.32 -10.73
C GLN A 64 -4.61 -3.67 -11.01
N PHE A 65 -4.32 -4.22 -12.17
CA PHE A 65 -4.81 -5.54 -12.59
C PHE A 65 -3.61 -6.48 -12.64
N ASN A 66 -3.70 -7.61 -11.94
CA ASN A 66 -2.72 -8.69 -11.99
C ASN A 66 -3.43 -10.04 -12.13
N ASP A 67 -2.65 -11.11 -12.20
CA ASP A 67 -3.17 -12.48 -12.34
C ASP A 67 -4.06 -12.92 -11.15
N GLU A 68 -4.03 -12.17 -10.06
CA GLU A 68 -4.77 -12.45 -8.82
C GLU A 68 -6.02 -11.57 -8.65
N GLY A 69 -6.28 -10.65 -9.59
CA GLY A 69 -7.47 -9.80 -9.62
C GLY A 69 -7.16 -8.31 -9.69
N VAL A 70 -8.00 -7.52 -9.02
CA VAL A 70 -7.87 -6.06 -8.93
C VAL A 70 -7.34 -5.70 -7.55
N SER A 71 -6.23 -4.96 -7.48
CA SER A 71 -5.75 -4.33 -6.26
C SER A 71 -5.62 -2.82 -6.48
N ASN A 72 -5.80 -2.04 -5.41
CA ASN A 72 -5.66 -0.59 -5.39
C ASN A 72 -4.41 -0.16 -4.62
N GLU A 73 -3.97 -0.94 -3.64
CA GLU A 73 -2.82 -0.62 -2.79
C GLU A 73 -1.85 -1.80 -2.72
N ASN A 74 -0.61 -1.59 -3.13
CA ASN A 74 0.44 -2.61 -3.02
C ASN A 74 1.70 -2.01 -2.42
N VAL A 75 2.32 -2.75 -1.49
CA VAL A 75 3.61 -2.39 -0.91
C VAL A 75 4.51 -3.60 -0.87
N HIS A 76 5.76 -3.44 -1.29
CA HIS A 76 6.77 -4.50 -1.32
C HIS A 76 8.02 -4.05 -0.57
N PHE A 77 8.34 -4.76 0.51
CA PHE A 77 9.52 -4.57 1.32
C PHE A 77 10.61 -5.58 0.99
N LEU A 78 11.85 -5.12 0.98
CA LEU A 78 13.06 -5.93 0.93
C LEU A 78 13.68 -5.95 2.33
N LEU A 79 13.83 -7.17 2.84
CA LEU A 79 14.39 -7.44 4.16
C LEU A 79 15.70 -8.20 3.95
N ARG A 80 16.84 -7.51 4.02
CA ARG A 80 18.14 -8.06 3.63
C ARG A 80 18.96 -8.50 4.84
N ASP A 81 19.57 -9.67 4.71
CA ASP A 81 20.47 -10.30 5.70
C ASP A 81 19.87 -10.28 7.12
N CYS A 82 18.66 -10.82 7.26
CA CYS A 82 17.98 -10.90 8.55
C CYS A 82 18.49 -12.05 9.41
N ALA A 83 18.69 -11.79 10.71
CA ALA A 83 19.05 -12.79 11.71
C ALA A 83 17.84 -13.66 12.08
N ILE A 84 17.45 -14.57 11.18
CA ILE A 84 16.22 -15.36 11.29
C ILE A 84 16.49 -16.86 11.11
N THR A 85 15.77 -17.69 11.86
CA THR A 85 15.84 -19.16 11.72
C THR A 85 14.88 -19.68 10.65
N SER A 86 13.75 -18.99 10.45
CA SER A 86 12.72 -19.37 9.49
C SER A 86 11.99 -18.13 8.97
N VAL A 87 11.89 -18.04 7.65
CA VAL A 87 11.14 -16.97 6.96
C VAL A 87 9.67 -16.98 7.36
N LYS A 88 9.04 -18.16 7.47
CA LYS A 88 7.64 -18.27 7.89
C LYS A 88 7.41 -17.80 9.33
N THR A 89 8.34 -18.12 10.23
CA THR A 89 8.26 -17.66 11.63
C THR A 89 8.43 -16.16 11.71
N GLU A 90 9.40 -15.61 10.98
CA GLU A 90 9.63 -14.18 10.95
C GLU A 90 8.47 -13.42 10.30
N ALA A 91 7.92 -13.93 9.19
CA ALA A 91 6.77 -13.32 8.53
C ALA A 91 5.55 -13.26 9.46
N LYS A 92 5.29 -14.31 10.26
CA LYS A 92 4.23 -14.28 11.30
C LYS A 92 4.51 -13.22 12.37
N ARG A 93 5.75 -13.10 12.83
CA ARG A 93 6.15 -12.11 13.84
C ARG A 93 5.99 -10.69 13.31
N VAL A 94 6.48 -10.43 12.11
CA VAL A 94 6.36 -9.14 11.40
C VAL A 94 4.90 -8.78 11.18
N HIS A 95 4.09 -9.73 10.69
CA HIS A 95 2.66 -9.54 10.47
C HIS A 95 1.93 -9.15 11.77
N ALA A 96 2.23 -9.81 12.89
CA ALA A 96 1.65 -9.48 14.19
C ALA A 96 2.05 -8.08 14.66
N ILE A 97 3.33 -7.72 14.56
CA ILE A 97 3.85 -6.41 14.98
C ILE A 97 3.25 -5.29 14.13
N LEU A 98 3.15 -5.47 12.82
CA LEU A 98 2.54 -4.47 11.93
C LEU A 98 1.05 -4.31 12.20
N SER A 99 0.33 -5.41 12.44
CA SER A 99 -1.10 -5.37 12.83
C SER A 99 -1.32 -4.64 14.14
N GLU A 100 -0.38 -4.72 15.08
CA GLU A 100 -0.47 -4.02 16.37
C GLU A 100 -0.08 -2.54 16.26
N LYS A 101 1.01 -2.22 15.55
CA LYS A 101 1.64 -0.89 15.57
C LYS A 101 1.20 0.03 14.44
N VAL A 102 0.65 -0.51 13.36
CA VAL A 102 0.23 0.26 12.18
C VAL A 102 -1.27 0.02 11.96
N PRO A 103 -2.16 0.88 12.49
CA PRO A 103 -3.61 0.66 12.44
C PRO A 103 -4.18 0.46 11.03
N SER A 104 -3.58 1.10 10.02
CA SER A 104 -3.96 1.02 8.60
C SER A 104 -3.28 -0.11 7.84
N TYR A 105 -2.44 -0.93 8.48
CA TYR A 105 -1.76 -2.04 7.80
C TYR A 105 -2.72 -3.02 7.12
N GLY A 106 -3.83 -3.33 7.79
CA GLY A 106 -4.84 -4.27 7.26
C GLY A 106 -5.67 -3.72 6.10
N THR A 107 -5.54 -2.43 5.76
CA THR A 107 -6.26 -1.82 4.63
C THR A 107 -5.51 -1.92 3.32
N ILE A 108 -4.21 -2.25 3.34
CA ILE A 108 -3.43 -2.46 2.13
C ILE A 108 -3.83 -3.81 1.52
N ASP A 109 -4.16 -3.81 0.23
CA ASP A 109 -4.64 -5.00 -0.45
C ASP A 109 -3.55 -6.07 -0.53
N ILE A 110 -2.32 -5.69 -0.86
CA ILE A 110 -1.18 -6.60 -0.96
C ILE A 110 0.07 -6.00 -0.29
N VAL A 111 0.60 -6.72 0.70
CA VAL A 111 1.91 -6.44 1.29
C VAL A 111 2.84 -7.62 1.06
N SER A 112 3.95 -7.38 0.37
CA SER A 112 4.98 -8.38 0.07
C SER A 112 6.22 -8.15 0.93
N PHE A 113 6.76 -9.21 1.52
CA PHE A 113 8.02 -9.22 2.24
C PHE A 113 8.99 -10.17 1.55
N SER A 114 10.00 -9.64 0.88
CA SER A 114 11.09 -10.44 0.32
C SER A 114 12.26 -10.49 1.29
N PHE A 115 12.49 -11.67 1.85
CA PHE A 115 13.65 -11.97 2.67
C PHE A 115 14.79 -12.37 1.76
N LEU A 116 15.85 -11.55 1.73
CA LEU A 116 16.98 -11.70 0.83
C LEU A 116 18.26 -11.91 1.63
N SER A 117 18.98 -12.99 1.37
CA SER A 117 20.36 -13.21 1.82
C SER A 117 21.19 -13.76 0.65
N GLU A 118 22.50 -13.91 0.86
CA GLU A 118 23.40 -14.52 -0.14
C GLU A 118 22.95 -15.95 -0.54
N GLU A 119 22.34 -16.69 0.40
CA GLU A 119 21.97 -18.09 0.20
C GLU A 119 20.46 -18.31 -0.05
N LYS A 120 19.61 -17.34 0.32
CA LYS A 120 18.16 -17.54 0.34
C LYS A 120 17.39 -16.31 -0.12
N GLN A 121 16.45 -16.53 -1.03
CA GLN A 121 15.42 -15.55 -1.39
C GLN A 121 14.05 -16.19 -1.24
N GLU A 122 13.21 -15.60 -0.39
CA GLU A 122 11.85 -16.08 -0.16
C GLU A 122 10.92 -14.88 0.02
N THR A 123 9.82 -14.85 -0.72
CA THR A 123 8.82 -13.79 -0.66
C THR A 123 7.55 -14.33 -0.01
N ILE A 124 7.08 -13.64 1.02
CA ILE A 124 5.81 -13.93 1.69
C ILE A 124 4.86 -12.76 1.44
N GLN A 125 3.61 -13.06 1.14
CA GLN A 125 2.59 -12.05 0.88
C GLN A 125 1.53 -12.04 1.97
N VAL A 126 0.97 -10.85 2.21
CA VAL A 126 -0.20 -10.62 3.02
C VAL A 126 -1.24 -9.98 2.12
N LYS A 127 -2.41 -10.61 2.00
CA LYS A 127 -3.50 -10.12 1.16
C LYS A 127 -4.68 -9.72 2.03
N ASN A 128 -5.10 -8.46 1.95
CA ASN A 128 -6.19 -7.91 2.76
C ASN A 128 -5.99 -8.21 4.26
N GLY A 129 -4.78 -8.01 4.77
CA GLY A 129 -4.42 -8.34 6.15
C GLY A 129 -4.32 -9.84 6.47
N ILE A 130 -4.44 -10.75 5.50
CA ILE A 130 -4.31 -12.20 5.71
C ILE A 130 -2.98 -12.72 5.17
N LEU A 131 -2.15 -13.25 6.07
CA LEU A 131 -0.85 -13.84 5.73
C LEU A 131 -0.99 -15.12 4.90
N GLN A 132 -0.29 -15.18 3.77
CA GLN A 132 -0.23 -16.32 2.84
C GLN A 132 1.08 -17.09 3.07
N LEU A 133 1.01 -18.34 3.58
CA LEU A 133 2.18 -19.13 4.02
C LEU A 133 2.43 -20.39 3.19
#